data_AF-A0A8S1W7C0-F1
#
_entry.id   AF-A0A8S1W7C0-F1
#
_cell.length_a   1.000
_cell.length_b   1.000
_cell.length_c   1.000
_cell.angle_alpha   90.00
_cell.angle_beta   90.00
_cell.angle_gamma   90.00
#
_symmetry.space_group_name_H-M   'P 1'
#
loop_
_entity.id
_entity.type
_entity.pdbx_description
1 polymer ?
#
loop_
_entity_poly.entity_id
_entity_poly.type
_entity_poly.pdbx_seq_one_letter_code
_entity_poly.pdbx_strand_id
1 'polypeptide(L)'
;MSCDICKKPFNILWRRDTKCKRCNRIICTDCSKLQQVRDIFRNICKVCMQDCETIRKIISESLLAWNHNSQIAKKYWVKDVEIIKSVYKLNKEIKYTKIARDVKTVLQTPMNYSIQEFLNLLIFSNKDIETTITNVIDTYVTRNPQVGYNQNLIKLTIFLLCFCKDYVCLKILEDIYNKIPKQYYPEYQTTQEFIKDHDYMQHDAIQDVKFRFKLEQDQIIAAKQFIESAMMNYKNQFFLNLTFSCAFYIIDKLIQSTDSTDIDKFFSVIIQINIHQLQTKNSELVIARTTTVEGIKQYQNQMAKKRSSLYLSVDKCTQDSRNQSQLSCRTLQRKMDVSEFEADENENLTHQSPTLLQSQKQEITKLTQELLSLEQQINQLKIENQQLEEATVQNTAILFHNYENAISDLIDQTEILLKQSIK
;
A
#
# COMPACT_ATOMS: atom_id res chain seq x y z
N MET A 1 -22.47 30.69 -0.38
CA MET A 1 -21.64 29.77 0.43
C MET A 1 -22.52 28.59 0.86
N SER A 2 -22.02 27.37 0.85
CA SER A 2 -22.78 26.15 1.17
C SER A 2 -22.04 25.28 2.19
N CYS A 3 -22.76 24.36 2.83
CA CYS A 3 -22.16 23.42 3.76
C CYS A 3 -21.23 22.42 3.04
N ASP A 4 -20.01 22.25 3.51
CA ASP A 4 -19.02 21.37 2.89
C ASP A 4 -19.39 19.88 2.96
N ILE A 5 -20.30 19.50 3.87
CA ILE A 5 -20.76 18.12 4.08
C ILE A 5 -22.02 17.86 3.24
N CYS A 6 -23.13 18.53 3.55
CA CYS A 6 -24.42 18.25 2.89
C CYS A 6 -24.65 19.07 1.61
N LYS A 7 -23.71 19.95 1.23
CA LYS A 7 -23.77 20.84 0.05
C LYS A 7 -24.97 21.80 0.00
N LYS A 8 -25.83 21.82 1.03
CA LYS A 8 -26.95 22.76 1.14
C LYS A 8 -26.44 24.21 1.23
N PRO A 9 -27.02 25.16 0.47
CA PRO A 9 -26.68 26.57 0.57
C PRO A 9 -27.07 27.13 1.94
N PHE A 10 -26.28 28.05 2.49
CA PHE A 10 -26.64 28.72 3.74
C PHE A 10 -27.76 29.73 3.48
N ASN A 11 -28.77 29.72 4.36
CA ASN A 11 -29.88 30.67 4.28
C ASN A 11 -29.38 32.06 4.69
N ILE A 12 -29.62 33.09 3.86
CA ILE A 12 -29.06 34.45 4.01
C ILE A 12 -29.41 35.09 5.36
N LEU A 13 -30.58 34.75 5.90
CA LEU A 13 -31.11 35.27 7.16
C LEU A 13 -30.56 34.58 8.41
N TRP A 14 -29.91 33.42 8.26
CA TRP A 14 -29.39 32.58 9.35
C TRP A 14 -27.90 32.31 9.17
N ARG A 15 -27.10 33.37 8.96
CA ARG A 15 -25.62 33.31 8.91
C ARG A 15 -25.05 32.90 10.28
N ARG A 16 -25.12 31.61 10.58
CA ARG A 16 -24.23 30.94 11.53
C ARG A 16 -23.46 29.87 10.76
N ASP A 17 -22.72 30.30 9.75
CA ASP A 17 -21.65 29.50 9.18
C ASP A 17 -20.64 29.22 10.30
N THR A 18 -20.69 27.99 10.81
CA THR A 18 -19.74 27.54 11.82
C THR A 18 -18.63 26.79 11.12
N LYS A 19 -17.38 27.21 11.35
CA LYS A 19 -16.22 26.41 10.95
C LYS A 19 -16.02 25.30 11.98
N CYS A 20 -15.83 24.08 11.50
CA CYS A 20 -15.45 22.98 12.37
C CYS A 20 -14.11 23.28 13.03
N LYS A 21 -14.00 23.21 14.37
CA LYS A 21 -12.74 23.50 15.07
C LYS A 21 -11.58 22.54 14.77
N ARG A 22 -11.88 21.35 14.25
CA ARG A 22 -10.88 20.30 13.96
C ARG A 22 -10.41 20.32 12.52
N CYS A 23 -11.36 20.36 11.60
CA CYS A 23 -11.09 20.26 10.17
C CYS A 23 -11.43 21.54 9.40
N ASN A 24 -11.71 22.67 10.05
CA ASN A 24 -12.07 23.98 9.46
C ASN A 24 -13.11 23.97 8.33
N ARG A 25 -13.85 22.87 8.13
CA ARG A 25 -14.97 22.77 7.17
C ARG A 25 -16.05 23.74 7.56
N ILE A 26 -16.65 24.38 6.57
CA ILE A 26 -17.82 25.24 6.75
C ILE A 26 -19.04 24.33 6.83
N ILE A 27 -19.73 24.32 7.96
CA ILE A 27 -20.82 23.38 8.24
C ILE A 27 -22.12 24.10 8.60
N CYS A 28 -23.25 23.53 8.19
CA CYS A 28 -24.55 23.95 8.69
C CYS A 28 -24.77 23.43 10.11
N THR A 29 -25.74 24.01 10.80
CA THR A 29 -26.18 23.60 12.14
C THR A 29 -26.49 22.11 12.20
N ASP A 30 -27.15 21.55 11.18
CA ASP A 30 -27.49 20.12 11.11
C ASP A 30 -26.27 19.22 10.93
N CYS A 31 -25.21 19.73 10.31
CA CYS A 31 -23.94 19.02 10.12
C CYS A 31 -22.96 19.24 11.28
N SER A 32 -23.29 20.16 12.19
CA SER A 32 -22.69 20.28 13.51
C SER A 32 -23.51 19.41 14.48
N LYS A 33 -22.89 18.48 15.20
CA LYS A 33 -23.63 17.85 16.32
C LYS A 33 -23.57 18.82 17.51
N LEU A 34 -24.64 19.59 17.71
CA LEU A 34 -24.96 20.19 19.00
C LEU A 34 -25.59 19.09 19.89
N GLN A 35 -24.80 18.10 20.30
CA GLN A 35 -25.25 17.16 21.33
C GLN A 35 -24.53 17.47 22.64
N GLN A 36 -25.34 17.56 23.68
CA GLN A 36 -25.04 17.86 25.09
C GLN A 36 -24.08 16.84 25.73
N VAL A 37 -22.87 16.71 25.21
CA VAL A 37 -21.79 16.11 25.97
C VAL A 37 -21.18 17.25 26.78
N ARG A 38 -21.38 17.19 28.09
CA ARG A 38 -20.77 18.08 29.09
C ARG A 38 -19.34 18.40 28.66
N ASP A 39 -19.07 19.70 28.49
CA ASP A 39 -17.78 20.38 28.30
C ASP A 39 -16.76 19.58 27.47
N ILE A 40 -16.45 19.90 26.21
CA ILE A 40 -15.30 20.76 25.88
C ILE A 40 -15.30 21.21 24.39
N PHE A 41 -16.18 20.70 23.51
CA PHE A 41 -16.07 20.97 22.07
C PHE A 41 -17.36 21.45 21.38
N ARG A 42 -17.58 22.77 21.39
CA ARG A 42 -18.56 23.42 20.48
C ARG A 42 -18.00 23.43 19.04
N ASN A 43 -18.86 23.18 18.04
CA ASN A 43 -18.57 23.24 16.59
C ASN A 43 -17.62 22.14 16.04
N ILE A 44 -17.92 20.86 16.31
CA ILE A 44 -17.30 19.74 15.58
C ILE A 44 -18.27 19.20 14.52
N CYS A 45 -17.76 18.92 13.32
CA CYS A 45 -18.56 18.36 12.23
C CYS A 45 -18.83 16.86 12.42
N LYS A 46 -19.93 16.37 11.85
CA LYS A 46 -20.30 14.94 11.89
C LYS A 46 -19.19 14.00 11.39
N VAL A 47 -18.42 14.40 10.36
CA VAL A 47 -17.31 13.59 9.82
C VAL A 47 -16.18 13.42 10.83
N CYS A 48 -15.74 14.51 11.47
CA CYS A 48 -14.72 14.43 12.52
C CYS A 48 -15.20 13.60 13.71
N MET A 49 -16.48 13.75 14.10
CA MET A 49 -17.07 12.95 15.18
C MET A 49 -17.06 11.46 14.85
N GLN A 50 -17.42 11.09 13.62
CA GLN A 50 -17.40 9.71 13.17
C GLN A 50 -15.97 9.13 13.20
N ASP A 51 -14.97 9.91 12.79
CA ASP A 51 -13.57 9.49 12.86
C ASP A 51 -13.12 9.27 14.32
N CYS A 52 -13.53 10.14 15.26
CA CYS A 52 -13.31 9.93 16.70
C CYS A 52 -13.97 8.67 17.25
N GLU A 53 -15.22 8.43 16.85
CA GLU A 53 -15.97 7.23 17.23
C GLU A 53 -15.28 5.97 16.70
N THR A 54 -14.78 6.00 15.45
CA THR A 54 -13.97 4.92 14.86
C THR A 54 -12.68 4.70 15.64
N ILE A 55 -11.94 5.75 16.00
CA ILE A 55 -10.71 5.66 16.80
C ILE A 55 -10.99 4.92 18.12
N ARG A 56 -12.00 5.36 18.87
CA ARG A 56 -12.37 4.74 20.15
C ARG A 56 -12.82 3.29 20.01
N LYS A 57 -13.59 3.01 18.95
CA LYS A 57 -14.04 1.65 18.63
C LYS A 57 -12.85 0.73 18.36
N ILE A 58 -11.92 1.13 17.48
CA ILE A 58 -10.74 0.30 17.16
C ILE A 58 -9.86 0.09 18.40
N ILE A 59 -9.61 1.13 19.19
CA ILE A 59 -8.83 1.01 20.44
C ILE A 59 -9.44 -0.03 21.37
N SER A 60 -10.75 0.07 21.62
CA SER A 60 -11.45 -0.83 22.55
C SER A 60 -11.59 -2.26 22.02
N GLU A 61 -12.04 -2.44 20.79
CA GLU A 61 -12.28 -3.77 20.20
C GLU A 61 -10.98 -4.54 19.96
N SER A 62 -9.90 -3.86 19.56
CA SER A 62 -8.62 -4.51 19.25
C SER A 62 -7.64 -4.53 20.42
N LEU A 63 -8.05 -4.00 21.59
CA LEU A 63 -7.24 -3.85 22.80
C LEU A 63 -5.89 -3.17 22.50
N LEU A 64 -5.96 -2.02 21.82
CA LEU A 64 -4.77 -1.27 21.46
C LEU A 64 -4.13 -0.64 22.70
N ALA A 65 -2.81 -0.74 22.76
CA ALA A 65 -1.99 -0.10 23.78
C ALA A 65 -0.59 0.15 23.20
N TRP A 66 0.08 1.18 23.70
CA TRP A 66 1.45 1.48 23.31
C TRP A 66 2.38 0.28 23.57
N ASN A 67 3.17 -0.06 22.55
CA ASN A 67 4.18 -1.13 22.58
C ASN A 67 3.62 -2.50 23.02
N HIS A 68 2.37 -2.79 22.63
CA HIS A 68 1.69 -4.03 22.95
C HIS A 68 1.10 -4.69 21.69
N ASN A 69 1.22 -6.01 21.58
CA ASN A 69 0.67 -6.77 20.45
C ASN A 69 -0.87 -6.84 20.52
N SER A 70 -1.52 -6.01 19.70
CA SER A 70 -2.97 -6.03 19.51
C SER A 70 -3.45 -7.28 18.77
N GLN A 71 -4.78 -7.48 18.75
CA GLN A 71 -5.39 -8.51 17.93
C GLN A 71 -5.16 -8.27 16.42
N ILE A 72 -5.12 -6.99 15.99
CA ILE A 72 -4.87 -6.63 14.59
C ILE A 72 -3.50 -7.15 14.15
N ALA A 73 -2.46 -6.80 14.92
CA ALA A 73 -1.10 -7.17 14.58
C ALA A 73 -0.90 -8.69 14.54
N LYS A 74 -1.42 -9.40 15.56
CA LYS A 74 -1.29 -10.86 15.69
C LYS A 74 -2.05 -11.64 14.61
N LYS A 75 -3.19 -11.12 14.16
CA LYS A 75 -4.10 -11.85 13.26
C LYS A 75 -3.89 -11.51 11.78
N TYR A 76 -3.57 -10.26 11.49
CA TYR A 76 -3.62 -9.75 10.11
C TYR A 76 -2.27 -9.26 9.58
N TRP A 77 -1.38 -8.78 10.43
CA TRP A 77 -0.14 -8.16 9.96
C TRP A 77 1.04 -9.12 9.94
N VAL A 78 1.17 -9.94 10.98
CA VAL A 78 2.35 -10.76 11.18
C VAL A 78 1.97 -12.15 11.67
N LYS A 79 2.46 -13.18 10.98
CA LYS A 79 2.38 -14.58 11.42
C LYS A 79 3.52 -14.87 12.40
N ASP A 80 3.30 -15.81 13.31
CA ASP A 80 4.34 -16.38 14.18
C ASP A 80 5.10 -15.37 15.07
N VAL A 81 4.33 -14.55 15.79
CA VAL A 81 4.83 -13.53 16.72
C VAL A 81 5.87 -14.07 17.72
N GLU A 82 5.72 -15.31 18.18
CA GLU A 82 6.68 -15.93 19.12
C GLU A 82 8.03 -16.26 18.46
N ILE A 83 8.04 -16.63 17.17
CA ILE A 83 9.29 -16.84 16.43
C ILE A 83 10.02 -15.50 16.26
N ILE A 84 9.29 -14.45 15.90
CA ILE A 84 9.89 -13.12 15.71
C ILE A 84 10.50 -12.62 17.02
N LYS A 85 9.79 -12.83 18.13
CA LYS A 85 10.28 -12.48 19.46
C LYS A 85 11.55 -13.25 19.83
N SER A 86 11.70 -14.52 19.44
CA SER A 86 12.87 -15.32 19.78
C SER A 86 14.12 -14.93 18.98
N VAL A 87 13.96 -14.47 17.74
CA VAL A 87 15.06 -13.98 16.89
C VAL A 87 15.34 -12.48 17.06
N TYR A 88 14.49 -11.76 17.78
CA TYR A 88 14.63 -10.33 18.01
C TYR A 88 15.86 -10.02 18.85
N LYS A 89 16.70 -9.14 18.31
CA LYS A 89 17.89 -8.62 18.99
C LYS A 89 17.99 -7.13 18.72
N LEU A 90 17.82 -6.33 19.77
CA LEU A 90 18.09 -4.89 19.72
C LEU A 90 19.57 -4.67 19.41
N ASN A 91 19.84 -3.79 18.46
CA ASN A 91 21.19 -3.27 18.32
C ASN A 91 21.41 -2.24 19.43
N LYS A 92 22.31 -2.54 20.37
CA LYS A 92 22.68 -1.63 21.46
C LYS A 92 24.00 -0.89 21.21
N GLU A 93 24.75 -1.30 20.20
CA GLU A 93 26.14 -0.86 19.98
C GLU A 93 26.21 0.41 19.14
N ILE A 94 25.36 0.53 18.11
CA ILE A 94 25.32 1.71 17.24
C ILE A 94 24.10 2.55 17.60
N LYS A 95 24.35 3.76 18.10
CA LYS A 95 23.30 4.74 18.43
C LYS A 95 23.46 5.98 17.58
N TYR A 96 22.45 6.28 16.76
CA TYR A 96 22.50 7.46 15.92
C TYR A 96 21.95 8.68 16.67
N THR A 97 22.83 9.60 17.05
CA THR A 97 22.46 10.80 17.81
C THR A 97 21.44 11.69 17.08
N LYS A 98 21.45 11.70 15.75
CA LYS A 98 20.45 12.38 14.91
C LYS A 98 19.05 11.80 15.10
N ILE A 99 18.91 10.48 15.14
CA ILE A 99 17.62 9.79 15.30
C ILE A 99 17.01 10.14 16.66
N ALA A 100 17.80 10.06 17.74
CA ALA A 100 17.33 10.43 19.08
C ALA A 100 16.83 11.89 19.17
N ARG A 101 17.50 12.82 18.48
CA ARG A 101 17.08 14.23 18.41
C ARG A 101 15.78 14.39 17.63
N ASP A 102 15.69 13.77 16.45
CA ASP A 102 14.52 13.86 15.59
C ASP A 102 13.28 13.23 16.24
N VAL A 103 13.44 12.16 17.03
CA VAL A 103 12.32 11.57 17.79
C VAL A 103 11.69 12.59 18.73
N LYS A 104 12.50 13.37 19.47
CA LYS A 104 12.01 14.45 20.34
C LYS A 104 11.24 15.50 19.53
N THR A 105 11.79 15.92 18.40
CA THR A 105 11.15 16.91 17.51
C THR A 105 9.82 16.41 16.95
N VAL A 106 9.76 15.16 16.49
CA VAL A 106 8.55 14.58 15.89
C VAL A 106 7.45 14.41 16.93
N LEU A 107 7.77 14.01 18.16
CA LEU A 107 6.79 13.93 19.25
C LEU A 107 6.21 15.28 19.65
N GLN A 108 6.94 16.38 19.42
CA GLN A 108 6.49 17.75 19.65
C GLN A 108 5.76 18.35 18.44
N THR A 109 5.92 17.77 17.26
CA THR A 109 5.32 18.27 16.02
C THR A 109 3.93 17.62 15.83
N PRO A 110 2.84 18.39 15.88
CA PRO A 110 1.50 17.82 15.78
C PRO A 110 1.29 17.16 14.42
N MET A 111 0.75 15.93 14.44
CA MET A 111 0.24 15.28 13.24
C MET A 111 -1.15 15.82 12.87
N ASN A 112 -1.76 15.28 11.80
CA ASN A 112 -3.17 15.55 11.50
C ASN A 112 -4.04 15.36 12.76
N TYR A 113 -5.06 16.19 12.96
CA TYR A 113 -5.88 16.22 14.18
C TYR A 113 -6.36 14.84 14.65
N SER A 114 -6.73 13.96 13.72
CA SER A 114 -7.27 12.63 14.01
C SER A 114 -6.18 11.64 14.42
N ILE A 115 -5.04 11.66 13.74
CA ILE A 115 -3.84 10.90 14.13
C ILE A 115 -3.36 11.38 15.50
N GLN A 116 -3.29 12.70 15.72
CA GLN A 116 -2.88 13.26 17.01
C GLN A 116 -3.80 12.83 18.15
N GLU A 117 -5.12 12.79 17.94
CA GLU A 117 -6.07 12.28 18.93
C GLU A 117 -5.85 10.80 19.22
N PHE A 118 -5.67 9.98 18.18
CA PHE A 118 -5.33 8.56 18.33
C PHE A 118 -4.05 8.36 19.16
N LEU A 119 -2.98 9.10 18.84
CA LEU A 119 -1.72 9.04 19.57
C LEU A 119 -1.89 9.50 21.02
N ASN A 120 -2.61 10.59 21.27
CA ASN A 120 -2.84 11.09 22.64
C ASN A 120 -3.59 10.07 23.51
N LEU A 121 -4.49 9.27 22.93
CA LEU A 121 -5.23 8.25 23.66
C LEU A 121 -4.37 7.04 24.07
N LEU A 122 -3.28 6.76 23.36
CA LEU A 122 -2.45 5.57 23.57
C LEU A 122 -1.08 5.86 24.20
N ILE A 123 -0.52 7.04 23.94
CA ILE A 123 0.88 7.36 24.23
C ILE A 123 1.04 8.15 25.54
N PHE A 124 0.10 9.04 25.88
CA PHE A 124 0.28 10.16 26.84
C PHE A 124 0.82 9.77 28.24
N SER A 125 0.67 8.51 28.66
CA SER A 125 1.09 8.04 29.99
C SER A 125 2.44 7.29 30.02
N ASN A 126 3.08 7.06 28.86
CA ASN A 126 4.24 6.19 28.76
C ASN A 126 5.54 6.97 28.94
N LYS A 127 6.44 6.49 29.83
CA LYS A 127 7.72 7.16 30.11
C LYS A 127 8.82 6.81 29.12
N ASP A 128 8.72 5.66 28.47
CA ASP A 128 9.81 5.10 27.64
C ASP A 128 9.56 5.27 26.13
N ILE A 129 8.72 6.24 25.74
CA ILE A 129 8.32 6.46 24.34
C ILE A 129 9.54 6.75 23.45
N GLU A 130 10.32 7.76 23.82
CA GLU A 130 11.51 8.18 23.05
C GLU A 130 12.49 7.02 22.89
N THR A 131 12.82 6.35 24.00
CA THR A 131 13.76 5.22 24.00
C THR A 131 13.26 4.06 23.15
N THR A 132 11.98 3.71 23.23
CA THR A 132 11.40 2.62 22.43
C THR A 132 11.49 2.92 20.94
N ILE A 133 11.10 4.14 20.53
CA ILE A 133 11.15 4.56 19.12
C ILE A 133 12.60 4.57 18.62
N THR A 134 13.51 5.20 19.37
CA THR A 134 14.93 5.27 18.98
C THR A 134 15.53 3.88 18.81
N ASN A 135 15.28 2.96 19.75
CA ASN A 135 15.81 1.60 19.67
C ASN A 135 15.30 0.83 18.44
N VAL A 136 14.02 0.96 18.09
CA VAL A 136 13.45 0.31 16.90
C VAL A 136 14.10 0.86 15.63
N ILE A 137 14.20 2.19 15.50
CA ILE A 137 14.72 2.82 14.28
C ILE A 137 16.22 2.61 14.15
N ASP A 138 17.00 2.76 15.23
CA ASP A 138 18.44 2.49 15.23
C ASP A 138 18.70 1.04 14.77
N THR A 139 17.96 0.08 15.34
CA THR A 139 18.08 -1.33 14.95
C THR A 139 17.69 -1.54 13.48
N TYR A 140 16.60 -0.93 13.03
CA TYR A 140 16.13 -1.04 11.65
C TYR A 140 17.16 -0.51 10.64
N VAL A 141 17.67 0.71 10.88
CA VAL A 141 18.61 1.38 9.99
C VAL A 141 19.96 0.67 9.96
N THR A 142 20.43 0.12 11.10
CA THR A 142 21.65 -0.69 11.07
C THR A 142 21.47 -1.98 10.27
N ARG A 143 20.32 -2.65 10.37
CA ARG A 143 20.06 -3.89 9.64
C ARG A 143 19.78 -3.66 8.15
N ASN A 144 19.24 -2.50 7.81
CA ASN A 144 18.81 -2.15 6.46
C ASN A 144 19.45 -0.83 5.99
N PRO A 145 20.79 -0.76 5.92
CA PRO A 145 21.49 0.48 5.56
C PRO A 145 21.12 0.98 4.16
N GLN A 146 20.73 0.09 3.25
CA GLN A 146 20.26 0.43 1.90
C GLN A 146 18.95 1.22 1.88
N VAL A 147 18.13 1.11 2.94
CA VAL A 147 16.90 1.89 3.06
C VAL A 147 17.22 3.29 3.60
N GLY A 148 18.13 3.36 4.57
CA GLY A 148 18.51 4.61 5.23
C GLY A 148 17.45 5.18 6.16
N TYR A 149 17.53 6.48 6.43
CA TYR A 149 16.76 7.15 7.47
C TYR A 149 16.16 8.49 7.02
N ASN A 150 14.88 8.71 7.36
CA ASN A 150 14.25 10.03 7.37
C ASN A 150 13.26 10.16 8.55
N GLN A 151 12.77 11.38 8.80
CA GLN A 151 11.82 11.64 9.88
C GLN A 151 10.44 10.99 9.68
N ASN A 152 10.08 10.63 8.44
CA ASN A 152 8.80 9.97 8.17
C ASN A 152 8.79 8.52 8.68
N LEU A 153 9.95 7.86 8.72
CA LEU A 153 10.12 6.57 9.37
C LEU A 153 9.79 6.63 10.87
N ILE A 154 10.09 7.75 11.55
CA ILE A 154 9.68 7.96 12.95
C ILE A 154 8.16 7.98 13.06
N LYS A 155 7.47 8.73 12.20
CA LYS A 155 6.00 8.84 12.23
C LYS A 155 5.33 7.48 12.02
N LEU A 156 5.82 6.70 11.04
CA LEU A 156 5.34 5.34 10.80
C LEU A 156 5.61 4.44 12.00
N THR A 157 6.82 4.50 12.58
CA THR A 157 7.19 3.70 13.76
C THR A 157 6.27 4.00 14.95
N ILE A 158 6.00 5.28 15.24
CA ILE A 158 5.06 5.70 16.30
C ILE A 158 3.67 5.12 16.04
N PHE A 159 3.19 5.22 14.79
CA PHE A 159 1.89 4.69 14.41
C PHE A 159 1.83 3.16 14.62
N LEU A 160 2.82 2.41 14.15
CA LEU A 160 2.86 0.94 14.27
C LEU A 160 2.98 0.48 15.73
N LEU A 161 3.76 1.17 16.56
CA LEU A 161 3.90 0.87 18.00
C LEU A 161 2.61 1.06 18.79
N CYS A 162 1.60 1.74 18.24
CA CYS A 162 0.26 1.78 18.83
C CYS A 162 -0.55 0.49 18.60
N PHE A 163 -0.11 -0.38 17.69
CA PHE A 163 -0.76 -1.65 17.36
C PHE A 163 0.06 -2.86 17.75
N CYS A 164 1.37 -2.71 17.93
CA CYS A 164 2.25 -3.84 18.15
C CYS A 164 3.45 -3.49 19.03
N LYS A 165 4.12 -4.54 19.51
CA LYS A 165 5.35 -4.43 20.28
C LYS A 165 6.55 -4.19 19.36
N ASP A 166 7.60 -3.58 19.88
CA ASP A 166 8.85 -3.20 19.20
C ASP A 166 9.39 -4.24 18.20
N TYR A 167 9.43 -5.52 18.57
CA TYR A 167 9.91 -6.59 17.69
C TYR A 167 8.98 -6.87 16.50
N VAL A 168 7.65 -6.78 16.70
CA VAL A 168 6.68 -6.91 15.60
C VAL A 168 6.74 -5.66 14.73
N CYS A 169 6.89 -4.48 15.33
CA CYS A 169 7.06 -3.22 14.61
C CYS A 169 8.28 -3.28 13.69
N LEU A 170 9.42 -3.74 14.20
CA LEU A 170 10.64 -3.91 13.41
C LEU A 170 10.41 -4.85 12.22
N LYS A 171 9.77 -6.00 12.45
CA LYS A 171 9.45 -6.96 11.38
C LYS A 171 8.52 -6.36 10.32
N ILE A 172 7.50 -5.61 10.72
CA ILE A 172 6.59 -4.94 9.78
C ILE A 172 7.35 -3.92 8.94
N LEU A 173 8.26 -3.14 9.54
CA LEU A 173 9.08 -2.18 8.79
C LEU A 173 9.95 -2.90 7.75
N GLU A 174 10.64 -3.97 8.15
CA GLU A 174 11.44 -4.81 7.24
C GLU A 174 10.57 -5.36 6.10
N ASP A 175 9.38 -5.90 6.40
CA ASP A 175 8.50 -6.49 5.39
C ASP A 175 7.90 -5.45 4.44
N ILE A 176 7.55 -4.25 4.92
CA ILE A 176 7.06 -3.16 4.07
C ILE A 176 8.18 -2.72 3.11
N TYR A 177 9.36 -2.41 3.64
CA TYR A 177 10.43 -1.86 2.79
C TYR A 177 11.03 -2.88 1.83
N ASN A 178 11.01 -4.17 2.16
CA ASN A 178 11.39 -5.23 1.22
C ASN A 178 10.41 -5.38 0.05
N LYS A 179 9.17 -4.93 0.19
CA LYS A 179 8.15 -5.00 -0.87
C LYS A 179 8.11 -3.75 -1.75
N ILE A 180 8.33 -2.57 -1.17
CA ILE A 180 8.16 -1.31 -1.91
C ILE A 180 9.37 -1.05 -2.84
N PRO A 181 9.15 -0.37 -3.98
CA PRO A 181 10.23 0.01 -4.88
C PRO A 181 11.33 0.86 -4.20
N LYS A 182 12.58 0.65 -4.63
CA LYS A 182 13.78 1.33 -4.09
C LYS A 182 13.68 2.86 -4.13
N GLN A 183 12.89 3.40 -5.06
CA GLN A 183 12.68 4.84 -5.21
C GLN A 183 12.04 5.49 -3.97
N TYR A 184 11.37 4.69 -3.14
CA TYR A 184 10.78 5.12 -1.87
C TYR A 184 11.73 5.01 -0.68
N TYR A 185 12.96 4.53 -0.89
CA TYR A 185 13.94 4.40 0.18
C TYR A 185 14.56 5.77 0.49
N PRO A 186 14.58 6.21 1.77
CA PRO A 186 15.21 7.46 2.18
C PRO A 186 16.63 7.67 1.64
N GLU A 187 17.47 6.65 1.68
CA GLU A 187 18.88 6.75 1.22
C GLU A 187 18.94 7.02 -0.28
N TYR A 188 18.15 6.27 -1.06
CA TYR A 188 18.11 6.40 -2.52
C TYR A 188 17.71 7.83 -2.95
N GLN A 189 16.82 8.48 -2.20
CA GLN A 189 16.34 9.84 -2.49
C GLN A 189 17.42 10.92 -2.38
N THR A 190 18.59 10.60 -1.82
CA THR A 190 19.75 11.52 -1.75
C THR A 190 20.70 11.38 -2.94
N THR A 191 20.48 10.41 -3.82
CA THR A 191 21.34 10.11 -4.95
C THR A 191 21.02 10.96 -6.18
N GLN A 192 21.99 11.12 -7.09
CA GLN A 192 21.73 11.77 -8.39
C GLN A 192 20.82 10.94 -9.29
N GLU A 193 20.84 9.60 -9.14
CA GLU A 193 19.96 8.71 -9.90
C GLU A 193 18.49 8.97 -9.57
N PHE A 194 18.19 9.23 -8.29
CA PHE A 194 16.83 9.58 -7.88
C PHE A 194 16.29 10.80 -8.61
N ILE A 195 17.10 11.81 -8.91
CA ILE A 195 16.62 13.00 -9.64
C ILE A 195 16.07 12.60 -11.02
N LYS A 196 16.75 11.69 -11.72
CA LYS A 196 16.31 11.19 -13.03
C LYS A 196 15.08 10.29 -12.92
N ASP A 197 15.11 9.37 -11.95
CA ASP A 197 14.00 8.44 -11.71
C ASP A 197 12.74 9.20 -11.25
N HIS A 198 12.90 10.28 -10.48
CA HIS A 198 11.80 11.07 -9.95
C HIS A 198 10.97 11.73 -11.05
N ASP A 199 11.61 12.30 -12.08
CA ASP A 199 10.91 12.87 -13.23
C ASP A 199 10.13 11.79 -13.99
N TYR A 200 10.72 10.60 -14.15
CA TYR A 200 10.04 9.45 -14.75
C TYR A 200 8.85 8.99 -13.91
N MET A 201 9.00 8.91 -12.58
CA MET A 201 7.91 8.54 -11.66
C MET A 201 6.75 9.54 -11.72
N GLN A 202 7.04 10.83 -11.81
CA GLN A 202 6.00 11.86 -11.96
C GLN A 202 5.26 11.69 -13.29
N HIS A 203 6.00 11.42 -14.37
CA HIS A 203 5.41 11.18 -15.68
C HIS A 203 4.52 9.93 -15.66
N ASP A 204 5.01 8.81 -15.13
CA ASP A 204 4.28 7.56 -15.03
C ASP A 204 3.02 7.70 -14.17
N ALA A 205 3.12 8.37 -13.01
CA ALA A 205 1.95 8.67 -12.18
C ALA A 205 0.89 9.51 -12.92
N ILE A 206 1.30 10.46 -13.76
CA ILE A 206 0.38 11.22 -14.60
C ILE A 206 -0.28 10.34 -15.66
N GLN A 207 0.49 9.47 -16.32
CA GLN A 207 -0.06 8.56 -17.33
C GLN A 207 -1.01 7.55 -16.70
N ASP A 208 -0.68 7.03 -15.52
CA ASP A 208 -1.53 6.13 -14.74
C ASP A 208 -2.88 6.78 -14.42
N VAL A 209 -2.85 8.02 -13.91
CA VAL A 209 -4.06 8.78 -13.61
C VAL A 209 -4.86 9.07 -14.89
N LYS A 210 -4.22 9.50 -15.98
CA LYS A 210 -4.88 9.75 -17.28
C LYS A 210 -5.57 8.49 -17.80
N PHE A 211 -4.83 7.38 -17.86
CA PHE A 211 -5.30 6.10 -18.36
C PHE A 211 -6.45 5.53 -17.52
N ARG A 212 -6.32 5.58 -16.19
CA ARG A 212 -7.35 5.03 -15.28
C ARG A 212 -8.63 5.85 -15.26
N PHE A 213 -8.54 7.18 -15.42
CA PHE A 213 -9.63 8.08 -15.05
C PHE A 213 -10.19 8.97 -16.16
N LYS A 214 -9.61 9.00 -17.37
CA LYS A 214 -10.11 9.82 -18.49
C LYS A 214 -10.33 11.29 -18.09
N LEU A 215 -9.28 11.93 -17.59
CA LEU A 215 -9.33 13.31 -17.12
C LEU A 215 -9.46 14.33 -18.26
N GLU A 216 -10.15 15.43 -17.99
CA GLU A 216 -10.17 16.62 -18.84
C GLU A 216 -8.83 17.37 -18.80
N GLN A 217 -8.56 18.25 -19.78
CA GLN A 217 -7.24 18.90 -19.90
C GLN A 217 -6.88 19.80 -18.71
N ASP A 218 -7.85 20.52 -18.15
CA ASP A 218 -7.68 21.35 -16.96
C ASP A 218 -7.43 20.51 -15.70
N GLN A 219 -8.07 19.34 -15.61
CA GLN A 219 -7.88 18.35 -14.56
C GLN A 219 -6.48 17.71 -14.64
N ILE A 220 -5.99 17.45 -15.86
CA ILE A 220 -4.63 16.95 -16.09
C ILE A 220 -3.59 17.96 -15.59
N ILE A 221 -3.78 19.25 -15.89
CA ILE A 221 -2.86 20.31 -15.43
C ILE A 221 -2.85 20.37 -13.89
N ALA A 222 -4.02 20.33 -13.27
CA ALA A 222 -4.14 20.34 -11.81
C ALA A 222 -3.51 19.08 -11.16
N ALA A 223 -3.72 17.91 -11.76
CA ALA A 223 -3.10 16.66 -11.32
C ALA A 223 -1.57 16.73 -11.42
N LYS A 224 -1.04 17.29 -12.52
CA LYS A 224 0.41 17.45 -12.72
C LYS A 224 1.03 18.30 -11.62
N GLN A 225 0.49 19.48 -11.36
CA GLN A 225 0.98 20.38 -10.30
C GLN A 225 0.91 19.72 -8.92
N PHE A 226 -0.15 18.95 -8.64
CA PHE A 226 -0.28 18.24 -7.38
C PHE A 226 0.72 17.08 -7.23
N ILE A 227 0.90 16.28 -8.29
CA ILE A 227 1.89 15.19 -8.30
C ILE A 227 3.29 15.74 -8.06
N GLU A 228 3.66 16.80 -8.77
CA GLU A 228 4.98 17.43 -8.66
C GLU A 228 5.29 17.93 -7.25
N SER A 229 4.29 18.46 -6.54
CA SER A 229 4.45 19.07 -5.22
C SER A 229 4.24 18.11 -4.05
N ALA A 230 3.38 17.10 -4.18
CA ALA A 230 2.88 16.33 -3.03
C ALA A 230 3.16 14.82 -3.10
N MET A 231 3.52 14.26 -4.26
CA MET A 231 3.63 12.79 -4.43
C MET A 231 4.55 12.14 -3.39
N MET A 232 5.79 12.61 -3.30
CA MET A 232 6.75 12.04 -2.37
C MET A 232 6.35 12.27 -0.92
N ASN A 233 5.68 13.38 -0.61
CA ASN A 233 5.19 13.68 0.73
C ASN A 233 4.15 12.65 1.21
N TYR A 234 3.16 12.32 0.37
CA TYR A 234 2.14 11.33 0.69
C TYR A 234 2.72 9.91 0.78
N LYS A 235 3.54 9.52 -0.20
CA LYS A 235 4.09 8.16 -0.30
C LYS A 235 5.10 7.88 0.81
N ASN A 236 6.05 8.79 1.07
CA ASN A 236 7.05 8.61 2.13
C ASN A 236 6.45 8.65 3.53
N GLN A 237 5.31 9.33 3.74
CA GLN A 237 4.59 9.34 5.01
C GLN A 237 3.58 8.19 5.16
N PHE A 238 3.50 7.27 4.20
CA PHE A 238 2.50 6.20 4.21
C PHE A 238 1.07 6.73 4.45
N PHE A 239 0.77 7.89 3.85
CA PHE A 239 -0.54 8.53 3.92
C PHE A 239 -0.98 8.96 5.34
N LEU A 240 -0.06 9.05 6.31
CA LEU A 240 -0.33 9.55 7.67
C LEU A 240 -0.75 11.03 7.73
N ASN A 241 -0.69 11.73 6.61
CA ASN A 241 -1.24 13.07 6.44
C ASN A 241 -2.77 13.10 6.22
N LEU A 242 -3.40 11.96 5.95
CA LEU A 242 -4.85 11.79 5.89
C LEU A 242 -5.48 11.66 7.29
N THR A 243 -6.80 11.48 7.35
CA THR A 243 -7.48 11.10 8.60
C THR A 243 -7.06 9.72 9.09
N PHE A 244 -7.18 9.47 10.39
CA PHE A 244 -6.87 8.18 11.00
C PHE A 244 -7.55 7.02 10.28
N SER A 245 -8.86 7.08 10.04
CA SER A 245 -9.57 5.99 9.36
C SER A 245 -9.00 5.67 7.98
N CYS A 246 -8.60 6.68 7.21
CA CYS A 246 -8.01 6.52 5.89
C CYS A 246 -6.57 5.98 5.96
N ALA A 247 -5.73 6.57 6.80
CA ALA A 247 -4.35 6.15 6.99
C ALA A 247 -4.29 4.70 7.50
N PHE A 248 -5.12 4.36 8.50
CA PHE A 248 -5.23 3.00 9.01
C PHE A 248 -5.65 2.02 7.91
N TYR A 249 -6.70 2.32 7.13
CA TYR A 249 -7.14 1.46 6.05
C TYR A 249 -6.05 1.23 4.99
N ILE A 250 -5.32 2.27 4.61
CA ILE A 250 -4.24 2.17 3.62
C ILE A 250 -3.08 1.35 4.16
N ILE A 251 -2.59 1.67 5.37
CA ILE A 251 -1.47 0.96 6.00
C ILE A 251 -1.81 -0.52 6.21
N ASP A 252 -3.02 -0.82 6.68
CA ASP A 252 -3.50 -2.20 6.85
C ASP A 252 -3.43 -2.98 5.53
N LYS A 253 -3.84 -2.36 4.42
CA LYS A 253 -3.75 -2.96 3.08
C LYS A 253 -2.32 -3.09 2.59
N LEU A 254 -1.47 -2.09 2.79
CA LEU A 254 -0.06 -2.15 2.38
C LEU A 254 0.70 -3.27 3.10
N ILE A 255 0.44 -3.47 4.40
CA ILE A 255 1.06 -4.55 5.17
C ILE A 255 0.63 -5.93 4.63
N GLN A 256 -0.68 -6.10 4.40
CA GLN A 256 -1.27 -7.35 3.93
C GLN A 256 -0.98 -7.66 2.45
N SER A 257 -0.65 -6.64 1.65
CA SER A 257 -0.45 -6.81 0.22
C SER A 257 0.85 -7.53 -0.12
N THR A 258 0.82 -8.23 -1.25
CA THR A 258 2.00 -8.77 -1.94
C THR A 258 2.41 -7.90 -3.13
N ASP A 259 1.63 -6.87 -3.45
CA ASP A 259 1.81 -6.02 -4.63
C ASP A 259 2.62 -4.76 -4.29
N SER A 260 3.81 -4.65 -4.88
CA SER A 260 4.73 -3.51 -4.68
C SER A 260 4.18 -2.18 -5.19
N THR A 261 3.16 -2.22 -6.06
CA THR A 261 2.57 -1.02 -6.70
C THR A 261 1.37 -0.45 -5.94
N ASP A 262 0.98 -1.03 -4.79
CA ASP A 262 -0.22 -0.57 -4.08
C ASP A 262 -0.11 0.86 -3.55
N ILE A 263 1.10 1.31 -3.19
CA ILE A 263 1.35 2.72 -2.80
C ILE A 263 0.96 3.66 -3.96
N ASP A 264 1.36 3.33 -5.18
CA ASP A 264 1.02 4.09 -6.38
C ASP A 264 -0.48 4.10 -6.64
N LYS A 265 -1.13 2.93 -6.54
CA LYS A 265 -2.58 2.83 -6.73
C LYS A 265 -3.36 3.67 -5.72
N PHE A 266 -2.97 3.65 -4.45
CA PHE A 266 -3.62 4.47 -3.42
C PHE A 266 -3.46 5.96 -3.72
N PHE A 267 -2.27 6.37 -4.17
CA PHE A 267 -2.02 7.75 -4.54
C PHE A 267 -2.87 8.19 -5.75
N SER A 268 -2.95 7.36 -6.80
CA SER A 268 -3.82 7.61 -7.96
C SER A 268 -5.30 7.70 -7.57
N VAL A 269 -5.77 6.85 -6.64
CA VAL A 269 -7.15 6.91 -6.12
C VAL A 269 -7.41 8.21 -5.35
N ILE A 270 -6.44 8.69 -4.54
CA ILE A 270 -6.56 9.95 -3.82
C ILE A 270 -6.67 11.13 -4.78
N ILE A 271 -5.86 11.16 -5.83
CA ILE A 271 -5.94 12.17 -6.90
C ILE A 271 -7.34 12.18 -7.50
N GLN A 272 -7.87 11.01 -7.86
CA GLN A 272 -9.17 10.91 -8.50
C GLN A 272 -10.32 11.39 -7.61
N ILE A 273 -10.33 10.98 -6.34
CA ILE A 273 -11.37 11.40 -5.38
C ILE A 273 -11.41 12.93 -5.27
N ASN A 274 -10.26 13.58 -5.43
CA ASN A 274 -10.07 14.98 -5.15
C ASN A 274 -9.76 15.83 -6.39
N ILE A 275 -10.00 15.31 -7.60
CA ILE A 275 -9.54 15.94 -8.84
C ILE A 275 -10.01 17.41 -8.97
N HIS A 276 -11.27 17.67 -8.64
CA HIS A 276 -11.86 19.03 -8.67
C HIS A 276 -11.37 19.95 -7.54
N GLN A 277 -10.62 19.42 -6.57
CA GLN A 277 -10.13 20.15 -5.39
C GLN A 277 -8.62 20.42 -5.46
N LEU A 278 -7.91 19.81 -6.43
CA LEU A 278 -6.48 19.98 -6.61
C LEU A 278 -6.09 21.43 -6.95
N GLN A 279 -6.97 22.16 -7.63
CA GLN A 279 -6.75 23.56 -8.02
C GLN A 279 -6.86 24.56 -6.84
N THR A 280 -7.19 24.10 -5.63
CA THR A 280 -7.35 25.00 -4.48
C THR A 280 -6.01 25.35 -3.84
N LYS A 281 -5.83 26.61 -3.37
CA LYS A 281 -4.61 27.08 -2.68
C LYS A 281 -4.21 26.26 -1.43
N ASN A 282 -5.10 25.43 -0.90
CA ASN A 282 -4.86 24.56 0.25
C ASN A 282 -5.23 23.10 -0.07
N SER A 283 -4.90 22.64 -1.28
CA SER A 283 -5.31 21.33 -1.80
C SER A 283 -4.98 20.18 -0.85
N GLU A 284 -3.79 20.13 -0.26
CA GLU A 284 -3.42 19.08 0.71
C GLU A 284 -4.37 19.00 1.90
N LEU A 285 -4.69 20.15 2.47
CA LEU A 285 -5.59 20.25 3.62
C LEU A 285 -7.03 19.89 3.23
N VAL A 286 -7.45 20.24 2.02
CA VAL A 286 -8.76 19.85 1.48
C VAL A 286 -8.79 18.33 1.28
N ILE A 287 -7.81 17.76 0.58
CA ILE A 287 -7.65 16.32 0.31
C ILE A 287 -7.68 15.50 1.60
N ALA A 288 -6.92 15.92 2.62
CA ALA A 288 -6.90 15.25 3.91
C ALA A 288 -8.28 15.20 4.57
N ARG A 289 -9.17 16.15 4.25
CA ARG A 289 -10.53 16.19 4.79
C ARG A 289 -11.51 15.38 3.96
N THR A 290 -11.39 15.44 2.65
CA THR A 290 -12.38 14.94 1.67
C THR A 290 -12.16 13.49 1.29
N THR A 291 -10.94 13.01 1.42
CA THR A 291 -10.62 11.59 1.27
C THR A 291 -11.27 10.79 2.40
N THR A 292 -12.12 9.83 2.02
CA THR A 292 -12.84 8.93 2.94
C THR A 292 -12.53 7.47 2.60
N VAL A 293 -12.65 6.58 3.57
CA VAL A 293 -12.46 5.13 3.38
C VAL A 293 -13.45 4.59 2.35
N GLU A 294 -14.70 5.03 2.41
CA GLU A 294 -15.74 4.67 1.46
C GLU A 294 -15.39 5.14 0.05
N GLY A 295 -14.89 6.37 -0.10
CA GLY A 295 -14.41 6.89 -1.39
C GLY A 295 -13.28 6.03 -1.96
N ILE A 296 -12.29 5.68 -1.14
CA ILE A 296 -11.18 4.82 -1.56
C ILE A 296 -11.71 3.45 -2.01
N LYS A 297 -12.55 2.80 -1.21
CA LYS A 297 -13.14 1.48 -1.51
C LYS A 297 -13.99 1.50 -2.79
N GLN A 298 -14.81 2.54 -2.97
CA GLN A 298 -15.64 2.70 -4.17
C GLN A 298 -14.79 2.73 -5.43
N TYR A 299 -13.71 3.51 -5.43
CA TYR A 299 -12.83 3.59 -6.60
C TYR A 299 -12.00 2.32 -6.83
N GLN A 300 -11.50 1.69 -5.78
CA GLN A 300 -10.83 0.38 -5.90
C GLN A 300 -11.77 -0.66 -6.54
N ASN A 301 -13.04 -0.71 -6.12
CA ASN A 301 -14.05 -1.60 -6.69
C ASN A 301 -14.37 -1.26 -8.16
N GLN A 302 -14.43 0.02 -8.52
CA GLN A 302 -14.62 0.44 -9.91
C GLN A 302 -13.45 0.02 -10.80
N MET A 303 -12.21 0.13 -10.30
CA MET A 303 -11.02 -0.34 -11.03
C MET A 303 -11.04 -1.87 -11.22
N ALA A 304 -11.39 -2.62 -10.18
CA ALA A 304 -11.52 -4.07 -10.28
C ALA A 304 -12.57 -4.47 -11.34
N LYS A 305 -13.73 -3.82 -11.35
CA LYS A 305 -14.80 -4.06 -12.34
C LYS A 305 -14.38 -3.75 -13.77
N LYS A 306 -13.69 -2.62 -14.01
CA LYS A 306 -13.17 -2.27 -15.35
C LYS A 306 -12.16 -3.30 -15.86
N ARG A 307 -11.34 -3.85 -14.96
CA ARG A 307 -10.39 -4.93 -15.31
C ARG A 307 -11.13 -6.23 -15.66
N SER A 308 -12.14 -6.61 -14.88
CA SER A 308 -12.98 -7.79 -15.17
C SER A 308 -13.74 -7.68 -16.50
N SER A 309 -14.24 -6.50 -16.87
CA SER A 309 -14.91 -6.30 -18.15
C SER A 309 -13.97 -6.43 -19.35
N LEU A 310 -12.69 -6.04 -19.21
CA LEU A 310 -11.69 -6.20 -20.26
C LEU A 310 -11.37 -7.68 -20.53
N TYR A 311 -11.28 -8.52 -19.49
CA TYR A 311 -11.09 -9.96 -19.65
C TYR A 311 -12.30 -10.64 -20.32
N LEU A 312 -13.52 -10.24 -19.96
CA LEU A 312 -14.75 -10.76 -20.60
C LEU A 312 -14.90 -10.38 -22.09
N SER A 313 -14.33 -9.25 -22.52
CA SER A 313 -14.31 -8.88 -23.94
C SER A 313 -13.19 -9.56 -24.74
N VAL A 314 -12.12 -10.04 -24.09
CA VAL A 314 -11.08 -10.85 -24.75
C VAL A 314 -11.60 -12.27 -25.03
N ASP A 315 -12.39 -12.85 -24.12
CA ASP A 315 -12.96 -14.20 -24.30
C ASP A 315 -14.04 -14.29 -25.39
N LYS A 316 -14.72 -13.18 -25.70
CA LYS A 316 -15.61 -13.12 -26.88
C LYS A 316 -14.85 -13.00 -28.19
N CYS A 317 -13.66 -12.38 -28.19
CA CYS A 317 -12.83 -12.23 -29.39
C CYS A 317 -12.10 -13.53 -29.76
N THR A 318 -11.85 -14.43 -28.79
CA THR A 318 -11.21 -15.74 -29.02
C THR A 318 -12.16 -16.83 -29.52
N GLN A 319 -13.48 -16.66 -29.40
CA GLN A 319 -14.45 -17.60 -29.98
C GLN A 319 -14.80 -17.30 -31.45
N ASP A 320 -14.82 -16.03 -31.86
CA ASP A 320 -15.09 -15.66 -33.26
C ASP A 320 -13.86 -15.77 -34.18
N SER A 321 -12.65 -15.89 -33.63
CA SER A 321 -11.39 -15.93 -34.38
C SER A 321 -10.94 -17.31 -34.85
N ARG A 322 -11.61 -18.40 -34.45
CA ARG A 322 -11.26 -19.77 -34.92
C ARG A 322 -11.75 -20.11 -36.33
N ASN A 323 -12.62 -19.31 -36.94
CA ASN A 323 -13.14 -19.55 -38.30
C ASN A 323 -12.60 -18.59 -39.37
N GLN A 324 -11.72 -17.64 -39.04
CA GLN A 324 -11.13 -16.69 -40.03
C GLN A 324 -9.60 -16.74 -40.12
N SER A 325 -8.93 -17.59 -39.35
CA SER A 325 -7.47 -17.67 -39.26
C SER A 325 -6.79 -18.51 -40.35
N GLN A 326 -7.38 -18.63 -41.55
CA GLN A 326 -6.70 -19.22 -42.72
C GLN A 326 -6.62 -18.30 -43.94
N LEU A 327 -7.16 -17.08 -43.90
CA LEU A 327 -7.11 -16.16 -45.05
C LEU A 327 -6.57 -14.75 -44.77
N SER A 328 -6.22 -14.37 -43.52
CA SER A 328 -5.75 -13.00 -43.22
C SER A 328 -4.23 -12.84 -43.02
N CYS A 329 -3.43 -13.91 -43.12
CA CYS A 329 -1.95 -13.84 -43.10
C CYS A 329 -1.33 -13.11 -44.31
N ARG A 330 -2.13 -12.48 -45.18
CA ARG A 330 -1.65 -11.62 -46.28
C ARG A 330 -2.23 -10.20 -46.31
N THR A 331 -3.05 -9.79 -45.34
CA THR A 331 -3.69 -8.45 -45.37
C THR A 331 -3.18 -7.49 -44.28
N LEU A 332 -2.47 -7.97 -43.25
CA LEU A 332 -1.83 -7.10 -42.25
C LEU A 332 -0.51 -6.46 -42.70
N GLN A 333 -0.09 -6.71 -43.94
CA GLN A 333 1.07 -6.04 -44.56
C GLN A 333 0.70 -4.84 -45.45
N ARG A 334 -0.59 -4.49 -45.53
CA ARG A 334 -1.10 -3.26 -46.16
C ARG A 334 -2.32 -2.73 -45.42
N LYS A 335 -2.07 -2.05 -44.29
CA LYS A 335 -2.82 -0.90 -43.76
C LYS A 335 -2.12 -0.40 -42.48
N MET A 336 -0.84 -0.08 -42.67
CA MET A 336 -0.21 1.04 -41.97
C MET A 336 -0.25 2.20 -42.98
N ASP A 337 -1.40 2.85 -43.10
CA ASP A 337 -1.46 4.29 -43.36
C ASP A 337 -1.41 4.89 -41.94
N VAL A 338 -0.35 5.53 -41.42
CA VAL A 338 0.50 6.61 -41.93
C VAL A 338 -0.31 7.65 -42.70
N SER A 339 -1.35 8.21 -42.05
CA SER A 339 -1.92 9.52 -42.40
C SER A 339 -2.85 10.16 -41.34
N GLU A 340 -2.94 9.67 -40.10
CA GLU A 340 -3.70 10.37 -39.03
C GLU A 340 -2.90 10.67 -37.75
N PHE A 341 -1.57 10.47 -37.77
CA PHE A 341 -0.68 10.84 -36.66
C PHE A 341 0.36 11.92 -37.03
N GLU A 342 0.21 12.58 -38.19
CA GLU A 342 1.15 13.60 -38.69
C GLU A 342 0.64 15.05 -38.59
N ALA A 343 -0.35 15.35 -37.76
CA ALA A 343 -0.93 16.70 -37.71
C ALA A 343 -0.64 17.54 -36.45
N ASP A 344 0.05 17.07 -35.40
CA ASP A 344 0.25 17.93 -34.21
C ASP A 344 1.56 17.75 -33.39
N GLU A 345 2.56 16.99 -33.85
CA GLU A 345 3.85 16.86 -33.14
C GLU A 345 5.10 17.19 -33.97
N ASN A 346 4.95 17.88 -35.11
CA ASN A 346 6.06 18.10 -36.04
C ASN A 346 6.86 19.40 -35.86
N GLU A 347 6.85 20.01 -34.67
CA GLU A 347 7.66 21.23 -34.42
C GLU A 347 8.82 21.09 -33.43
N ASN A 348 9.08 19.94 -32.77
CA ASN A 348 10.18 19.89 -31.79
C ASN A 348 11.05 18.63 -31.68
N LEU A 349 11.02 17.67 -32.62
CA LEU A 349 11.79 16.42 -32.49
C LEU A 349 12.70 16.07 -33.68
N THR A 350 13.33 17.06 -34.32
CA THR A 350 14.29 16.83 -35.42
C THR A 350 15.72 16.46 -35.01
N HIS A 351 15.99 16.04 -33.76
CA HIS A 351 17.36 15.71 -33.32
C HIS A 351 17.49 14.46 -32.44
N GLN A 352 16.92 13.32 -32.85
CA GLN A 352 17.42 12.02 -32.37
C GLN A 352 18.01 11.21 -33.53
N SER A 353 19.29 10.86 -33.39
CA SER A 353 20.11 10.24 -34.43
C SER A 353 19.57 8.84 -34.80
N PRO A 354 19.49 8.47 -36.10
CA PRO A 354 18.98 7.17 -36.58
C PRO A 354 19.61 5.94 -35.91
N THR A 355 20.83 6.07 -35.39
CA THR A 355 21.57 5.06 -34.65
C THR A 355 20.94 4.70 -33.31
N LEU A 356 20.28 5.64 -32.62
CA LEU A 356 19.67 5.43 -31.30
C LEU A 356 18.38 4.59 -31.40
N LEU A 357 17.60 4.81 -32.47
CA LEU A 357 16.39 4.06 -32.78
C LEU A 357 16.70 2.60 -33.17
N GLN A 358 17.84 2.38 -33.83
CA GLN A 358 18.28 1.04 -34.20
C GLN A 358 18.82 0.25 -33.01
N SER A 359 19.52 0.90 -32.07
CA SER A 359 19.98 0.25 -30.83
C SER A 359 18.80 -0.15 -29.93
N GLN A 360 17.78 0.70 -29.79
CA GLN A 360 16.57 0.38 -29.02
C GLN A 360 15.80 -0.80 -29.62
N LYS A 361 15.70 -0.91 -30.95
CA LYS A 361 15.08 -2.08 -31.60
C LYS A 361 15.84 -3.38 -31.36
N GLN A 362 17.18 -3.34 -31.35
CA GLN A 362 18.01 -4.50 -31.03
C GLN A 362 17.85 -4.92 -29.57
N GLU A 363 17.78 -3.95 -28.66
CA GLU A 363 17.56 -4.20 -27.23
C GLU A 363 16.18 -4.82 -26.94
N ILE A 364 15.12 -4.31 -27.57
CA ILE A 364 13.77 -4.89 -27.49
C ILE A 364 13.76 -6.33 -28.01
N THR A 365 14.47 -6.60 -29.12
CA THR A 365 14.55 -7.95 -29.69
C THR A 365 15.26 -8.92 -28.75
N LYS A 366 16.35 -8.46 -28.11
CA LYS A 366 17.09 -9.25 -27.12
C LYS A 366 16.23 -9.55 -25.88
N LEU A 367 15.56 -8.55 -25.33
CA LEU A 367 14.66 -8.72 -24.18
C LEU A 367 13.50 -9.66 -24.49
N THR A 368 12.97 -9.62 -25.72
CA THR A 368 11.90 -10.53 -26.17
C THR A 368 12.39 -11.98 -26.22
N GLN A 369 13.62 -12.22 -26.67
CA GLN A 369 14.22 -13.56 -26.65
C GLN A 369 14.51 -14.07 -25.23
N GLU A 370 14.96 -13.19 -24.33
CA GLU A 370 15.17 -13.52 -22.91
C GLU A 370 13.85 -13.89 -22.23
N LEU A 371 12.75 -13.16 -22.50
CA LEU A 371 11.43 -13.49 -21.97
C LEU A 371 10.93 -14.86 -22.44
N LEU A 372 11.10 -15.19 -23.73
CA LEU A 372 10.71 -16.49 -24.27
C LEU A 372 11.52 -17.64 -23.65
N SER A 373 12.81 -17.43 -23.39
CA SER A 373 13.67 -18.40 -22.71
C SER A 373 13.25 -18.61 -21.26
N LEU A 374 12.93 -17.53 -20.53
CA LEU A 374 12.45 -17.61 -19.16
C LEU A 374 11.10 -18.30 -19.05
N GLU A 375 10.18 -18.05 -19.99
CA GLU A 375 8.89 -18.77 -20.04
C GLU A 375 9.07 -20.28 -20.24
N GLN A 376 10.03 -20.68 -21.08
CA GLN A 376 10.38 -22.09 -21.26
C GLN A 376 10.95 -22.71 -19.97
N GLN A 377 11.84 -21.99 -19.27
CA GLN A 377 12.38 -22.46 -17.98
C GLN A 377 11.30 -22.60 -16.90
N ILE A 378 10.36 -21.64 -16.81
CA ILE A 378 9.25 -21.71 -15.86
C ILE A 378 8.36 -22.93 -16.13
N ASN A 379 8.08 -23.23 -17.40
CA ASN A 379 7.30 -24.41 -17.76
C ASN A 379 8.04 -25.72 -17.44
N GLN A 380 9.35 -25.77 -17.65
CA GLN A 380 10.18 -26.92 -17.27
C GLN A 380 10.15 -27.16 -15.75
N LEU A 381 10.34 -26.11 -14.96
CA LEU A 381 10.30 -26.19 -13.49
C LEU A 381 8.93 -26.60 -12.96
N LYS A 382 7.83 -26.23 -13.62
CA LYS A 382 6.49 -26.70 -13.26
C LYS A 382 6.34 -28.20 -13.46
N ILE A 383 6.87 -28.74 -14.56
CA ILE A 383 6.84 -30.18 -14.83
C ILE A 383 7.68 -30.92 -13.78
N GLU A 384 8.88 -30.42 -13.46
CA GLU A 384 9.74 -31.02 -12.43
C GLU A 384 9.09 -31.02 -11.05
N ASN A 385 8.46 -29.92 -10.64
CA ASN A 385 7.74 -29.85 -9.36
C ASN A 385 6.58 -30.85 -9.31
N GLN A 386 5.83 -30.99 -10.41
CA GLN A 386 4.74 -31.96 -10.47
C GLN A 386 5.26 -33.41 -10.34
N GLN A 387 6.39 -33.74 -10.98
CA GLN A 387 7.02 -35.05 -10.85
C GLN A 387 7.52 -35.32 -9.42
N LEU A 388 8.07 -34.30 -8.75
CA LEU A 388 8.50 -34.41 -7.35
C LEU A 388 7.32 -34.60 -6.39
N GLU A 389 6.20 -33.93 -6.63
CA GLU A 389 4.97 -34.14 -5.86
C GLU A 389 4.45 -35.58 -6.03
N GLU A 390 4.40 -36.09 -7.26
CA GLU A 390 3.99 -37.47 -7.55
C GLU A 390 4.92 -38.49 -6.88
N ALA A 391 6.24 -38.29 -6.94
CA ALA A 391 7.21 -39.14 -6.27
C ALA A 391 7.08 -39.10 -4.73
N THR A 392 6.77 -37.94 -4.16
CA THR A 392 6.57 -37.77 -2.72
C THR A 392 5.33 -38.54 -2.25
N VAL A 393 4.24 -38.49 -3.02
CA VAL A 393 3.02 -39.24 -2.74
C VAL A 393 3.28 -40.75 -2.81
N GLN A 394 3.99 -41.23 -3.84
CA GLN A 394 4.35 -42.64 -3.96
C GLN A 394 5.24 -43.12 -2.80
N ASN A 395 6.29 -42.36 -2.45
CA ASN A 395 7.16 -42.69 -1.34
C ASN A 395 6.41 -42.74 -0.02
N THR A 396 5.48 -41.81 0.20
CA THR A 396 4.64 -41.78 1.41
C THR A 396 3.74 -43.02 1.47
N ALA A 397 3.13 -43.43 0.35
CA ALA A 397 2.32 -44.64 0.27
C ALA A 397 3.13 -45.92 0.57
N ILE A 398 4.35 -46.03 0.03
CA ILE A 398 5.27 -47.14 0.33
C ILE A 398 5.62 -47.17 1.82
N LEU A 399 5.90 -46.01 2.41
CA LEU A 399 6.23 -45.89 3.83
C LEU A 399 5.07 -46.37 4.71
N PHE A 400 3.83 -45.94 4.41
CA PHE A 400 2.63 -46.39 5.11
C PHE A 400 2.44 -47.90 5.01
N HIS A 401 2.60 -48.47 3.82
CA HIS A 401 2.47 -49.92 3.64
C HIS A 401 3.52 -50.70 4.44
N ASN A 402 4.76 -50.21 4.51
CA ASN A 402 5.80 -50.83 5.34
C ASN A 402 5.47 -50.75 6.84
N TYR A 403 4.89 -49.64 7.30
CA TYR A 403 4.43 -49.52 8.69
C TYR A 403 3.28 -50.47 9.00
N GLU A 404 2.31 -50.63 8.10
CA GLU A 404 1.20 -51.58 8.28
C GLU A 404 1.72 -53.02 8.42
N ASN A 405 2.65 -53.43 7.55
CA ASN A 405 3.25 -54.76 7.61
C ASN A 405 4.01 -54.97 8.93
N ALA A 406 4.82 -53.99 9.36
CA ALA A 406 5.57 -54.08 10.62
C ALA A 406 4.65 -54.16 11.86
N ILE A 407 3.53 -53.45 11.85
CA ILE A 407 2.53 -53.54 12.92
C ILE A 407 1.87 -54.92 12.93
N SER A 408 1.52 -55.46 11.75
CA SER A 408 0.95 -56.81 11.63
C SER A 408 1.90 -57.87 12.19
N ASP A 409 3.19 -57.81 11.80
CA ASP A 409 4.22 -58.74 12.29
C ASP A 409 4.38 -58.69 13.82
N LEU A 410 4.32 -57.49 14.40
CA LEU A 410 4.39 -57.29 15.85
C LEU A 410 3.16 -57.86 16.58
N ILE A 411 1.97 -57.72 16.00
CA ILE A 411 0.75 -58.31 16.56
C ILE A 411 0.87 -59.83 16.56
N ASP A 412 1.28 -60.44 15.45
CA ASP A 412 1.44 -61.89 15.32
C ASP A 412 2.49 -62.43 16.31
N GLN A 413 3.63 -61.76 16.44
CA GLN A 413 4.65 -62.13 17.43
C GLN A 413 4.13 -62.03 18.87
N THR A 414 3.35 -60.99 19.17
CA THR A 414 2.78 -60.79 20.51
C THR A 414 1.76 -61.88 20.83
N GLU A 415 0.92 -62.29 19.86
CA GLU A 415 0.00 -63.41 20.04
C GLU A 415 0.71 -64.74 20.30
N ILE A 416 1.82 -65.00 19.59
CA ILE A 416 2.63 -66.21 19.80
C ILE A 416 3.20 -66.23 21.22
N LEU A 417 3.76 -65.11 21.67
CA LEU A 417 4.33 -64.98 23.03
C LEU A 417 3.25 -65.13 24.12
N LEU A 418 2.06 -64.58 23.91
CA LEU A 418 0.92 -64.74 24.82
C LEU A 418 0.42 -66.18 24.89
N LYS A 419 0.41 -66.91 23.77
CA LYS A 419 0.05 -68.34 23.75
C LYS A 419 1.10 -69.22 24.45
N GLN A 420 2.36 -68.79 24.45
CA GLN A 420 3.45 -69.50 25.14
C GLN A 420 3.46 -69.26 26.66
N SER A 421 2.94 -68.13 27.16
CA SER A 421 2.92 -67.80 28.59
C SER A 421 1.73 -68.40 29.37
N ILE A 422 0.78 -69.03 28.68
CA ILE A 422 -0.42 -69.67 29.26
C ILE A 422 -0.24 -71.20 29.42
N LYS A 423 0.93 -71.75 29.03
CA LYS A 423 1.36 -73.11 29.37
C LYS A 423 2.35 -73.06 30.53
#